data_AF-A0A166QSQ3-F1
#
_entry.id   AF-A0A166QSQ3-F1
#
_cell.length_a   1.000
_cell.length_b   1.000
_cell.length_c   1.000
_cell.angle_alpha   90.00
_cell.angle_beta   90.00
_cell.angle_gamma   90.00
#
_symmetry.space_group_name_H-M   'P 1'
#
loop_
_entity.id
_entity.type
_entity.pdbx_description
1 polymer ?
#
loop_
_entity_poly.entity_id
_entity_poly.type
_entity_poly.pdbx_seq_one_letter_code
_entity_poly.pdbx_strand_id
1 'polypeptide(L)'
;MHPIELDPYANLPFAGYLCEITKQPETYWSLMHFLEAEKYRGIDDQYRRYLLTMRETEDFRLETAGVPVAGAALEQWREVREKAIHAGLFMQFAQNKETLAQVLLSDNFECRSEAIRAARDRIAERLASPDPLRRVLFIGAQSEGYGDTLTPVFNHIFSQRQPDEIGALIEPGVGFTAAQYAQNNFIPFRATACVTADIAEAISRASHVFQIGSDEDVSEHVLNAFVQAQDMGKTTHKFGRPG
;
A
#
# COMPACT_ATOMS: atom_id res chain seq x y z
N MET A 1 31.90 9.23 12.12
CA MET A 1 30.58 8.62 12.34
C MET A 1 30.51 7.37 11.49
N HIS A 2 29.93 6.28 12.01
CA HIS A 2 29.70 5.09 11.20
C HIS A 2 28.46 5.31 10.33
N PRO A 3 28.47 4.86 9.06
CA PRO A 3 27.30 4.94 8.19
C PRO A 3 26.14 4.15 8.78
N ILE A 4 24.92 4.66 8.60
CA ILE A 4 23.71 3.96 9.03
C ILE A 4 23.21 3.13 7.84
N GLU A 5 23.26 1.81 7.98
CA GLU A 5 22.82 0.88 6.94
C GLU A 5 21.37 0.43 7.20
N LEU A 6 20.55 0.44 6.15
CA LEU A 6 19.24 -0.21 6.18
C LEU A 6 19.43 -1.70 5.88
N ASP A 7 19.09 -2.56 6.84
CA ASP A 7 18.91 -3.98 6.60
C ASP A 7 17.48 -4.23 6.07
N PRO A 8 17.29 -4.58 4.79
CA PRO A 8 15.96 -4.84 4.23
C PRO A 8 15.36 -6.15 4.76
N TYR A 9 16.14 -6.97 5.47
CA TYR A 9 15.68 -8.16 6.17
C TYR A 9 15.31 -7.90 7.63
N ALA A 10 15.54 -6.68 8.16
CA ALA A 10 15.19 -6.35 9.54
C ALA A 10 13.73 -6.70 9.83
N ASN A 11 13.50 -7.42 10.93
CA ASN A 11 12.17 -7.84 11.36
C ASN A 11 11.39 -6.64 11.92
N LEU A 12 10.81 -5.88 10.99
CA LEU A 12 9.97 -4.71 11.21
C LEU A 12 8.66 -4.96 10.48
N PRO A 13 7.73 -5.71 11.10
CA PRO A 13 6.52 -6.16 10.42
C PRO A 13 5.62 -5.00 10.03
N PHE A 14 4.90 -5.17 8.94
CA PHE A 14 3.93 -4.20 8.46
C PHE A 14 2.80 -4.87 7.68
N ALA A 15 1.60 -4.30 7.75
CA ALA A 15 0.47 -4.70 6.92
C ALA A 15 0.62 -4.09 5.52
N GLY A 16 0.38 -4.87 4.46
CA GLY A 16 0.36 -4.37 3.09
C GLY A 16 -0.99 -4.61 2.41
N TYR A 17 -0.96 -5.16 1.20
CA TYR A 17 -2.16 -5.39 0.40
C TYR A 17 -3.08 -6.46 1.00
N LEU A 18 -4.33 -6.49 0.51
CA LEU A 18 -5.30 -7.48 0.96
C LEU A 18 -5.03 -8.86 0.32
N CYS A 19 -5.17 -9.92 1.13
CA CYS A 19 -5.22 -11.28 0.64
C CYS A 19 -6.49 -11.47 -0.21
N GLU A 20 -6.34 -12.03 -1.40
CA GLU A 20 -7.47 -12.23 -2.31
C GLU A 20 -8.56 -13.16 -1.76
N ILE A 21 -8.18 -14.10 -0.88
CA ILE A 21 -9.11 -15.08 -0.29
C ILE A 21 -9.73 -14.55 0.99
N THR A 22 -8.91 -14.15 1.97
CA THR A 22 -9.43 -13.75 3.30
C THR A 22 -9.93 -12.32 3.30
N LYS A 23 -9.57 -11.53 2.28
CA LYS A 23 -9.83 -10.08 2.18
C LYS A 23 -9.29 -9.28 3.36
N GLN A 24 -8.36 -9.86 4.12
CA GLN A 24 -7.66 -9.21 5.21
C GLN A 24 -6.28 -8.73 4.75
N PRO A 25 -5.73 -7.67 5.37
CA PRO A 25 -4.37 -7.23 5.09
C PRO A 25 -3.36 -8.34 5.36
N GLU A 26 -2.44 -8.55 4.43
CA GLU A 26 -1.32 -9.47 4.62
C GLU A 26 -0.22 -8.79 5.44
N THR A 27 0.36 -9.53 6.39
CA THR A 27 1.50 -9.06 7.18
C THR A 27 2.79 -9.54 6.53
N TYR A 28 3.72 -8.61 6.30
CA TYR A 28 5.07 -8.87 5.82
C TYR A 28 6.06 -8.61 6.94
N TRP A 29 6.98 -9.55 7.22
CA TRP A 29 7.92 -9.44 8.35
C TRP A 29 9.08 -8.46 8.10
N SER A 30 9.42 -8.23 6.83
CA SER A 30 10.43 -7.25 6.42
C SER A 30 10.16 -6.77 4.98
N LEU A 31 10.92 -5.77 4.52
CA LEU A 31 10.86 -5.32 3.13
C LEU A 31 11.13 -6.48 2.16
N MET A 32 12.07 -7.37 2.49
CA MET A 32 12.36 -8.52 1.64
C MET A 32 11.22 -9.55 1.61
N HIS A 33 10.50 -9.77 2.72
CA HIS A 33 9.30 -10.62 2.69
C HIS A 33 8.25 -10.08 1.72
N PHE A 34 8.08 -8.75 1.69
CA PHE A 34 7.21 -8.10 0.71
C PHE A 34 7.70 -8.33 -0.72
N LEU A 35 8.96 -8.04 -1.02
CA LEU A 35 9.48 -8.15 -2.38
C LEU A 35 9.46 -9.58 -2.92
N GLU A 36 9.89 -10.55 -2.11
CA GLU A 36 9.90 -11.94 -2.54
C GLU A 36 8.49 -12.50 -2.65
N ALA A 37 7.56 -12.15 -1.75
CA ALA A 37 6.17 -12.59 -1.88
C ALA A 37 5.49 -11.98 -3.13
N GLU A 38 5.63 -10.68 -3.37
CA GLU A 38 5.01 -10.03 -4.53
C GLU A 38 5.57 -10.55 -5.86
N LYS A 39 6.82 -11.03 -5.88
CA LYS A 39 7.43 -11.71 -7.04
C LYS A 39 6.63 -12.93 -7.53
N TYR A 40 5.89 -13.60 -6.64
CA TYR A 40 5.10 -14.81 -6.96
C TYR A 40 3.60 -14.57 -7.04
N ARG A 41 3.12 -13.35 -6.80
CA ARG A 41 1.68 -13.07 -6.84
C ARG A 41 1.11 -13.32 -8.23
N GLY A 42 0.01 -14.08 -8.29
CA GLY A 42 -0.61 -14.49 -9.55
C GLY A 42 0.18 -15.55 -10.34
N ILE A 43 1.32 -16.00 -9.83
CA ILE A 43 2.17 -17.03 -10.44
C ILE A 43 2.13 -18.30 -9.60
N ASP A 44 2.51 -18.19 -8.31
CA ASP A 44 2.48 -19.27 -7.33
C ASP A 44 2.03 -18.72 -5.98
N ASP A 45 0.71 -18.67 -5.79
CA ASP A 45 0.09 -18.11 -4.60
C ASP A 45 0.28 -19.01 -3.36
N GLN A 46 0.56 -20.30 -3.56
CA GLN A 46 0.86 -21.23 -2.48
C GLN A 46 2.27 -20.96 -1.93
N TYR A 47 3.27 -20.86 -2.82
CA TYR A 47 4.64 -20.54 -2.43
C TYR A 47 4.72 -19.13 -1.83
N ARG A 48 4.04 -18.16 -2.43
CA ARG A 48 3.91 -16.80 -1.87
C ARG A 48 3.45 -16.83 -0.41
N ARG A 49 2.37 -17.56 -0.11
CA ARG A 49 1.85 -17.66 1.26
C ARG A 49 2.80 -18.39 2.18
N TYR A 50 3.48 -19.43 1.69
CA TYR A 50 4.53 -20.11 2.45
C TYR A 50 5.64 -19.14 2.88
N LEU A 51 6.15 -18.31 1.97
CA LEU A 51 7.13 -17.26 2.30
C LEU A 51 6.65 -16.32 3.40
N LEU A 52 5.36 -15.94 3.41
CA LEU A 52 4.79 -15.08 4.46
C LEU A 52 4.68 -15.76 5.83
N THR A 53 4.76 -17.09 5.89
CA THR A 53 4.80 -17.83 7.17
C THR A 53 6.19 -17.92 7.78
N MET A 54 7.25 -17.73 6.98
CA MET A 54 8.63 -17.79 7.44
C MET A 54 8.98 -16.52 8.21
N ARG A 55 9.30 -16.65 9.51
CA ARG A 55 9.67 -15.51 10.37
C ARG A 55 11.17 -15.43 10.62
N GLU A 56 11.83 -16.59 10.62
CA GLU A 56 13.27 -16.67 10.84
C GLU A 56 14.00 -16.14 9.62
N THR A 57 14.79 -15.09 9.82
CA THR A 57 15.42 -14.32 8.74
C THR A 57 16.41 -15.16 7.95
N GLU A 58 17.17 -16.03 8.62
CA GLU A 58 18.16 -16.88 7.96
C GLU A 58 17.51 -17.97 7.11
N ASP A 59 16.45 -18.61 7.61
CA ASP A 59 15.67 -19.58 6.83
C ASP A 59 15.05 -18.93 5.61
N PHE A 60 14.47 -17.74 5.77
CA PHE A 60 13.91 -16.97 4.65
C PHE A 60 14.97 -16.59 3.61
N ARG A 61 16.17 -16.19 4.05
CA ARG A 61 17.31 -15.89 3.16
C ARG A 61 17.74 -17.13 2.36
N LEU A 62 17.83 -18.28 3.02
CA LEU A 62 18.21 -19.53 2.37
C LEU A 62 17.16 -19.96 1.33
N GLU A 63 15.88 -19.89 1.69
CA GLU A 63 14.76 -20.24 0.81
C GLU A 63 14.74 -19.35 -0.43
N THR A 64 14.92 -18.04 -0.25
CA THR A 64 14.81 -17.07 -1.36
C THR A 64 16.09 -16.93 -2.20
N ALA A 65 17.25 -17.39 -1.71
CA ALA A 65 18.52 -17.31 -2.43
C ALA A 65 18.58 -18.20 -3.68
N GLY A 66 17.76 -19.27 -3.74
CA GLY A 66 17.87 -20.33 -4.75
C GLY A 66 16.68 -20.49 -5.70
N VAL A 67 15.59 -19.74 -5.51
CA VAL A 67 14.33 -19.96 -6.27
C VAL A 67 14.10 -18.81 -7.26
N PRO A 68 14.58 -18.93 -8.51
CA PRO A 68 14.33 -17.93 -9.52
C PRO A 68 12.91 -18.06 -10.06
N VAL A 69 12.23 -16.93 -10.22
CA VAL A 69 11.15 -16.81 -11.20
C VAL A 69 11.80 -16.74 -12.58
N ALA A 70 11.25 -17.46 -13.56
CA ALA A 70 11.85 -17.61 -14.89
C ALA A 70 10.88 -17.19 -16.00
N GLY A 71 11.43 -16.90 -17.19
CA GLY A 71 10.65 -16.56 -18.38
C GLY A 71 9.94 -15.20 -18.27
N ALA A 72 8.74 -15.11 -18.84
CA ALA A 72 7.98 -13.85 -18.93
C ALA A 72 7.69 -13.21 -17.55
N ALA A 73 7.49 -14.03 -16.52
CA ALA A 73 7.24 -13.56 -15.16
C ALA A 73 8.46 -12.81 -14.57
N LEU A 74 9.69 -13.19 -14.95
CA LEU A 74 10.89 -12.49 -14.49
C LEU A 74 11.01 -11.11 -15.13
N GLU A 75 10.68 -10.99 -16.42
CA GLU A 75 10.73 -9.69 -17.11
C GLU A 75 9.63 -8.76 -16.58
N GLN A 76 8.40 -9.26 -16.40
CA GLN A 76 7.33 -8.49 -15.74
C GLN A 76 7.74 -8.01 -14.35
N TRP A 77 8.37 -8.89 -13.55
CA TRP A 77 8.87 -8.49 -12.23
C TRP A 77 9.92 -7.40 -12.32
N ARG A 78 10.88 -7.50 -13.24
CA ARG A 78 11.92 -6.47 -13.44
C ARG A 78 11.33 -5.10 -13.76
N GLU A 79 10.26 -5.04 -14.57
CA GLU A 79 9.60 -3.79 -14.94
C GLU A 79 8.94 -3.08 -13.76
N VAL A 80 8.45 -3.85 -12.76
CA VAL A 80 7.71 -3.29 -11.62
C VAL A 80 8.51 -3.24 -10.32
N ARG A 81 9.68 -3.89 -10.28
CA ARG A 81 10.49 -4.08 -9.06
C ARG A 81 10.81 -2.77 -8.34
N GLU A 82 11.17 -1.71 -9.04
CA GLU A 82 11.47 -0.41 -8.41
C GLU A 82 10.24 0.21 -7.74
N LYS A 83 9.06 0.10 -8.38
CA LYS A 83 7.80 0.55 -7.80
C LYS A 83 7.45 -0.29 -6.57
N ALA A 84 7.66 -1.60 -6.64
CA ALA A 84 7.46 -2.50 -5.51
C ALA A 84 8.36 -2.14 -4.33
N ILE A 85 9.67 -1.91 -4.56
CA ILE A 85 10.61 -1.47 -3.51
C ILE A 85 10.14 -0.18 -2.86
N HIS A 86 9.75 0.82 -3.66
CA HIS A 86 9.21 2.07 -3.13
C HIS A 86 7.93 1.84 -2.30
N ALA A 87 6.98 1.06 -2.82
CA ALA A 87 5.73 0.78 -2.13
C ALA A 87 5.96 0.08 -0.78
N GLY A 88 6.73 -1.00 -0.77
CA GLY A 88 7.06 -1.76 0.42
C GLY A 88 7.81 -0.92 1.44
N LEU A 89 8.82 -0.16 1.01
CA LEU A 89 9.61 0.68 1.92
C LEU A 89 8.76 1.80 2.53
N PHE A 90 7.87 2.42 1.74
CA PHE A 90 6.95 3.44 2.25
C PHE A 90 5.96 2.84 3.26
N MET A 91 5.34 1.70 2.94
CA MET A 91 4.39 1.03 3.84
C MET A 91 5.05 0.62 5.16
N GLN A 92 6.27 0.06 5.10
CA GLN A 92 7.05 -0.30 6.27
C GLN A 92 7.44 0.93 7.09
N PHE A 93 7.94 1.98 6.46
CA PHE A 93 8.28 3.25 7.10
C PHE A 93 7.09 3.89 7.81
N ALA A 94 5.92 3.94 7.16
CA ALA A 94 4.74 4.55 7.71
C ALA A 94 4.19 3.82 8.95
N GLN A 95 4.53 2.55 9.12
CA GLN A 95 4.11 1.71 10.26
C GLN A 95 5.21 1.54 11.33
N ASN A 96 6.47 1.80 10.99
CA ASN A 96 7.63 1.67 11.87
C ASN A 96 8.42 2.99 11.96
N LYS A 97 7.71 4.12 12.01
CA LYS A 97 8.31 5.46 11.87
C LYS A 97 9.38 5.75 12.92
N GLU A 98 9.19 5.32 14.16
CA GLU A 98 10.14 5.57 15.26
C GLU A 98 11.52 4.97 14.98
N THR A 99 11.54 3.74 14.44
CA THR A 99 12.76 3.03 14.08
C THR A 99 13.33 3.53 12.76
N LEU A 100 12.49 3.62 11.72
CA LEU A 100 12.97 3.85 10.36
C LEU A 100 13.22 5.33 10.03
N ALA A 101 12.65 6.30 10.75
CA ALA A 101 12.94 7.71 10.50
C ALA A 101 14.41 8.05 10.74
N GLN A 102 15.03 7.48 11.77
CA GLN A 102 16.45 7.70 12.08
C GLN A 102 17.37 7.14 11.00
N VAL A 103 16.93 6.08 10.31
CA VAL A 103 17.69 5.43 9.24
C VAL A 103 17.45 6.14 7.91
N LEU A 104 16.19 6.21 7.49
CA LEU A 104 15.83 6.71 6.15
C LEU A 104 16.07 8.21 6.01
N LEU A 105 15.90 9.01 7.06
CA LEU A 105 16.10 10.45 6.98
C LEU A 105 17.52 10.89 7.36
N SER A 106 18.45 9.94 7.53
CA SER A 106 19.85 10.24 7.83
C SER A 106 20.61 10.74 6.61
N ASP A 107 21.43 11.78 6.81
CA ASP A 107 22.41 12.28 5.83
C ASP A 107 23.55 11.27 5.59
N ASN A 108 23.79 10.35 6.53
CA ASN A 108 24.85 9.33 6.47
C ASN A 108 24.31 7.93 6.10
N PHE A 109 23.22 7.87 5.34
CA PHE A 109 22.61 6.61 4.91
C PHE A 109 23.47 5.90 3.85
N GLU A 110 23.76 4.62 4.10
CA GLU A 110 24.37 3.74 3.12
C GLU A 110 23.48 2.52 2.86
N CYS A 111 23.38 2.11 1.59
CA CYS A 111 22.73 0.87 1.21
C CYS A 111 23.43 0.27 -0.01
N ARG A 112 23.72 -1.02 0.04
CA ARG A 112 24.36 -1.73 -1.09
C ARG A 112 23.46 -1.84 -2.32
N SER A 113 22.14 -1.79 -2.13
CA SER A 113 21.18 -1.83 -3.22
C SER A 113 20.85 -0.43 -3.72
N GLU A 114 21.23 -0.15 -4.97
CA GLU A 114 20.91 1.12 -5.63
C GLU A 114 19.40 1.38 -5.71
N ALA A 115 18.60 0.36 -6.00
CA ALA A 115 17.15 0.48 -6.08
C ALA A 115 16.51 0.85 -4.72
N ILE A 116 17.02 0.29 -3.61
CA ILE A 116 16.55 0.65 -2.26
C ILE A 116 16.99 2.07 -1.90
N ARG A 117 18.21 2.46 -2.28
CA ARG A 117 18.69 3.84 -2.10
C ARG A 117 17.81 4.84 -2.86
N ALA A 118 17.51 4.59 -4.13
CA ALA A 118 16.63 5.43 -4.93
C ALA A 118 15.21 5.53 -4.33
N ALA A 119 14.65 4.40 -3.86
CA ALA A 119 13.36 4.40 -3.18
C ALA A 119 13.39 5.22 -1.88
N ARG A 120 14.46 5.10 -1.08
CA ARG A 120 14.66 5.93 0.11
C ARG A 120 14.70 7.39 -0.27
N ASP A 121 15.55 7.77 -1.23
CA ASP A 121 15.79 9.16 -1.59
C ASP A 121 14.47 9.82 -2.04
N ARG A 122 13.67 9.11 -2.84
CA ARG A 122 12.32 9.52 -3.22
C ARG A 122 11.39 9.76 -2.02
N ILE A 123 11.44 8.89 -1.01
CA ILE A 123 10.64 9.07 0.22
C ILE A 123 11.13 10.29 0.99
N ALA A 124 12.45 10.46 1.16
CA ALA A 124 13.03 11.58 1.89
C ALA A 124 12.71 12.92 1.21
N GLU A 125 12.90 13.01 -0.11
CA GLU A 125 12.53 14.18 -0.91
C GLU A 125 11.05 14.51 -0.77
N ARG A 126 10.20 13.48 -0.83
CA ARG A 126 8.75 13.67 -0.73
C ARG A 126 8.33 14.19 0.64
N LEU A 127 8.98 13.74 1.71
CA LEU A 127 8.72 14.18 3.08
C LEU A 127 9.30 15.57 3.39
N ALA A 128 10.38 15.95 2.71
CA ALA A 128 10.98 17.30 2.80
C ALA A 128 10.20 18.34 1.96
N SER A 129 9.39 17.89 0.99
CA SER A 129 8.57 18.75 0.16
C SER A 129 7.55 19.55 0.98
N PRO A 130 7.33 20.85 0.68
CA PRO A 130 6.28 21.65 1.31
C PRO A 130 4.87 21.22 0.89
N ASP A 131 4.74 20.46 -0.20
CA ASP A 131 3.44 19.95 -0.65
C ASP A 131 2.91 18.91 0.34
N PRO A 132 1.64 19.00 0.79
CA PRO A 132 1.05 17.99 1.65
C PRO A 132 1.04 16.62 0.96
N LEU A 133 1.27 15.55 1.71
CA LEU A 133 1.18 14.17 1.21
C LEU A 133 -0.20 13.89 0.65
N ARG A 134 -0.27 13.42 -0.59
CA ARG A 134 -1.50 13.03 -1.27
C ARG A 134 -1.90 11.63 -0.83
N ARG A 135 -2.41 11.55 0.39
CA ARG A 135 -3.06 10.35 0.94
C ARG A 135 -4.54 10.38 0.55
N VAL A 136 -4.96 9.40 -0.22
CA VAL A 136 -6.32 9.33 -0.79
C VAL A 136 -7.06 8.18 -0.15
N LEU A 137 -8.16 8.47 0.54
CA LEU A 137 -9.03 7.47 1.14
C LEU A 137 -10.23 7.20 0.23
N PHE A 138 -10.43 5.95 -0.18
CA PHE A 138 -11.63 5.50 -0.87
C PHE A 138 -12.59 4.85 0.11
N ILE A 139 -13.84 5.31 0.08
CA ILE A 139 -14.98 4.76 0.80
C ILE A 139 -16.12 4.59 -0.20
N GLY A 140 -17.03 3.64 0.00
CA GLY A 140 -18.12 3.52 -0.96
C GLY A 140 -18.89 2.21 -0.94
N ALA A 141 -19.61 1.99 -2.04
CA ALA A 141 -20.60 0.95 -2.16
C ALA A 141 -20.02 -0.45 -1.99
N GLN A 142 -20.79 -1.32 -1.34
CA GLN A 142 -20.43 -2.71 -1.07
C GLN A 142 -20.70 -3.66 -2.26
N SER A 143 -21.38 -3.18 -3.30
CA SER A 143 -21.84 -4.00 -4.42
C SER A 143 -20.68 -4.50 -5.29
N GLU A 144 -20.70 -5.81 -5.58
CA GLU A 144 -19.70 -6.50 -6.42
C GLU A 144 -19.73 -6.06 -7.89
N GLY A 145 -20.81 -5.40 -8.34
CA GLY A 145 -20.98 -4.96 -9.74
C GLY A 145 -20.15 -3.74 -10.15
N TYR A 146 -19.26 -3.25 -9.28
CA TYR A 146 -18.44 -2.06 -9.51
C TYR A 146 -16.99 -2.39 -9.95
N GLY A 147 -16.52 -3.63 -9.82
CA GLY A 147 -15.10 -3.98 -10.00
C GLY A 147 -14.49 -3.52 -11.33
N ASP A 148 -15.12 -3.88 -12.45
CA ASP A 148 -14.62 -3.55 -13.79
C ASP A 148 -14.80 -2.06 -14.14
N THR A 149 -15.76 -1.38 -13.52
CA THR A 149 -16.09 0.02 -13.82
C THR A 149 -15.28 1.02 -12.99
N LEU A 150 -14.70 0.62 -11.85
CA LEU A 150 -13.92 1.52 -11.00
C LEU A 150 -12.47 1.69 -11.43
N THR A 151 -11.86 0.71 -12.08
CA THR A 151 -10.49 0.84 -12.57
C THR A 151 -10.33 2.05 -13.52
N PRO A 152 -11.22 2.29 -14.51
CA PRO A 152 -11.23 3.52 -15.30
C PRO A 152 -11.36 4.81 -14.46
N VAL A 153 -12.18 4.79 -13.41
CA VAL A 153 -12.36 5.93 -12.50
C VAL A 153 -11.06 6.25 -11.77
N PHE A 154 -10.39 5.24 -11.22
CA PHE A 154 -9.10 5.41 -10.56
C PHE A 154 -8.03 5.91 -11.53
N ASN A 155 -7.96 5.35 -12.74
CA ASN A 155 -7.08 5.83 -13.80
C ASN A 155 -7.35 7.30 -14.15
N HIS A 156 -8.61 7.72 -14.17
CA HIS A 156 -8.96 9.12 -14.38
C HIS A 156 -8.48 10.02 -13.23
N ILE A 157 -8.77 9.65 -11.97
CA ILE A 157 -8.36 10.39 -10.76
C ILE A 157 -6.83 10.54 -10.68
N PHE A 158 -6.09 9.52 -11.10
CA PHE A 158 -4.63 9.47 -11.03
C PHE A 158 -3.91 9.75 -12.35
N SER A 159 -4.65 10.17 -13.39
CA SER A 159 -4.13 10.43 -14.74
C SER A 159 -3.04 11.50 -14.77
N GLN A 160 -3.17 12.53 -13.95
CA GLN A 160 -2.25 13.68 -13.90
C GLN A 160 -1.15 13.53 -12.85
N ARG A 161 -1.48 12.89 -11.71
CA ARG A 161 -0.55 12.74 -10.58
C ARG A 161 -0.95 11.49 -9.80
N GLN A 162 0.04 10.68 -9.43
CA GLN A 162 -0.16 9.51 -8.59
C GLN A 162 -0.36 9.91 -7.12
N PRO A 163 -1.06 9.10 -6.31
CA PRO A 163 -1.15 9.31 -4.88
C PRO A 163 0.15 8.89 -4.19
N ASP A 164 0.43 9.47 -3.02
CA ASP A 164 1.54 9.02 -2.16
C ASP A 164 1.14 7.75 -1.38
N GLU A 165 -0.15 7.61 -1.05
CA GLU A 165 -0.72 6.44 -0.38
C GLU A 165 -2.21 6.34 -0.74
N ILE A 166 -2.70 5.12 -0.98
CA ILE A 166 -4.13 4.81 -1.08
C ILE A 166 -4.58 4.15 0.23
N GLY A 167 -5.61 4.72 0.85
CA GLY A 167 -6.33 4.12 1.95
C GLY A 167 -7.68 3.57 1.49
N ALA A 168 -8.14 2.48 2.10
CA ALA A 168 -9.49 1.98 1.88
C ALA A 168 -10.06 1.32 3.14
N LEU A 169 -11.38 1.43 3.33
CA LEU A 169 -12.08 0.62 4.31
C LEU A 169 -12.12 -0.84 3.86
N ILE A 170 -11.97 -1.78 4.80
CA ILE A 170 -12.06 -3.22 4.54
C ILE A 170 -13.54 -3.61 4.45
N GLU A 171 -14.19 -3.13 3.40
CA GLU A 171 -15.53 -3.50 2.99
C GLU A 171 -15.50 -4.03 1.55
N PRO A 172 -16.43 -4.94 1.19
CA PRO A 172 -16.65 -5.36 -0.19
C PRO A 172 -16.88 -4.18 -1.15
N GLY A 173 -16.78 -4.43 -2.46
CA GLY A 173 -16.95 -3.40 -3.48
C GLY A 173 -15.76 -2.45 -3.55
N VAL A 174 -15.99 -1.16 -3.28
CA VAL A 174 -15.01 -0.08 -3.50
C VAL A 174 -13.70 -0.32 -2.76
N GLY A 175 -13.77 -0.78 -1.51
CA GLY A 175 -12.58 -0.99 -0.67
C GLY A 175 -11.63 -2.03 -1.26
N PHE A 176 -12.16 -3.17 -1.68
CA PHE A 176 -11.37 -4.23 -2.31
C PHE A 176 -10.87 -3.85 -3.70
N THR A 177 -11.66 -3.13 -4.51
CA THR A 177 -11.21 -2.66 -5.82
C THR A 177 -10.09 -1.61 -5.69
N ALA A 178 -10.15 -0.72 -4.69
CA ALA A 178 -9.07 0.23 -4.40
C ALA A 178 -7.79 -0.48 -3.96
N ALA A 179 -7.91 -1.51 -3.11
CA ALA A 179 -6.78 -2.32 -2.69
C ALA A 179 -6.11 -3.05 -3.87
N GLN A 180 -6.92 -3.66 -4.74
CA GLN A 180 -6.44 -4.32 -5.95
C GLN A 180 -5.78 -3.34 -6.92
N TYR A 181 -6.36 -2.15 -7.10
CA TYR A 181 -5.76 -1.10 -7.91
C TYR A 181 -4.40 -0.66 -7.36
N ALA A 182 -4.30 -0.44 -6.05
CA ALA A 182 -3.04 -0.07 -5.41
C ALA A 182 -1.97 -1.16 -5.60
N GLN A 183 -2.35 -2.42 -5.43
CA GLN A 183 -1.48 -3.58 -5.64
C GLN A 183 -0.97 -3.67 -7.09
N ASN A 184 -1.87 -3.62 -8.07
CA ASN A 184 -1.52 -3.71 -9.50
C ASN A 184 -0.59 -2.60 -9.97
N ASN A 185 -0.60 -1.45 -9.28
CA ASN A 185 0.24 -0.30 -9.62
C ASN A 185 1.43 -0.09 -8.68
N PHE A 186 1.60 -0.96 -7.67
CA PHE A 186 2.56 -0.81 -6.58
C PHE A 186 2.51 0.59 -5.93
N ILE A 187 1.31 0.99 -5.53
CA ILE A 187 1.05 2.21 -4.77
C ILE A 187 1.00 1.83 -3.28
N PRO A 188 1.68 2.56 -2.37
CA PRO A 188 1.56 2.30 -0.94
C PRO A 188 0.10 2.24 -0.49
N PHE A 189 -0.27 1.18 0.22
CA PHE A 189 -1.64 0.91 0.59
C PHE A 189 -1.81 0.83 2.11
N ARG A 190 -2.97 1.29 2.58
CA ARG A 190 -3.39 1.16 3.97
C ARG A 190 -4.84 0.70 4.05
N ALA A 191 -5.02 -0.48 4.62
CA ALA A 191 -6.34 -0.97 4.96
C ALA A 191 -6.82 -0.39 6.30
N THR A 192 -8.10 -0.06 6.38
CA THR A 192 -8.73 0.48 7.58
C THR A 192 -9.92 -0.40 7.95
N ALA A 193 -9.93 -0.93 9.17
CA ALA A 193 -11.08 -1.68 9.66
C ALA A 193 -12.30 -0.76 9.81
N CYS A 194 -13.51 -1.32 9.69
CA CYS A 194 -14.75 -0.55 9.80
C CYS A 194 -15.16 -0.33 11.26
N VAL A 195 -14.24 0.25 12.04
CA VAL A 195 -14.42 0.63 13.43
C VAL A 195 -14.28 2.14 13.51
N THR A 196 -15.17 2.82 14.24
CA THR A 196 -15.24 4.30 14.28
C THR A 196 -13.91 4.96 14.58
N ALA A 197 -13.11 4.42 15.51
CA ALA A 197 -11.80 4.98 15.86
C ALA A 197 -10.81 4.89 14.68
N ASP A 198 -10.76 3.74 14.02
CA ASP A 198 -9.86 3.49 12.89
C ASP A 198 -10.24 4.34 11.68
N ILE A 199 -11.54 4.52 11.43
CA ILE A 199 -12.07 5.39 10.39
C ILE A 199 -11.67 6.84 10.65
N ALA A 200 -11.86 7.33 11.88
CA ALA A 200 -11.49 8.69 12.27
C ALA A 200 -9.98 8.93 12.07
N GLU A 201 -9.15 7.96 12.45
CA GLU A 201 -7.71 8.01 12.23
C GLU A 201 -7.37 8.06 10.73
N ALA A 202 -7.98 7.20 9.91
CA ALA A 202 -7.76 7.17 8.47
C ALA A 202 -8.13 8.52 7.81
N ILE A 203 -9.27 9.10 8.18
CA ILE A 203 -9.71 10.43 7.70
C ILE A 203 -8.71 11.50 8.14
N SER A 204 -8.26 11.47 9.40
CA SER A 204 -7.30 12.45 9.92
C SER A 204 -6.00 12.51 9.10
N ARG A 205 -5.55 11.35 8.62
CA ARG A 205 -4.35 11.19 7.79
C ARG A 205 -4.60 11.54 6.32
N ALA A 206 -5.83 11.36 5.83
CA ALA A 206 -6.19 11.62 4.44
C ALA A 206 -6.08 13.11 4.09
N SER A 207 -5.67 13.37 2.85
CA SER A 207 -5.75 14.68 2.21
C SER A 207 -7.02 14.81 1.37
N HIS A 208 -7.46 13.68 0.80
CA HIS A 208 -8.65 13.58 -0.03
C HIS A 208 -9.47 12.35 0.39
N VAL A 209 -10.79 12.48 0.37
CA VAL A 209 -11.72 11.37 0.62
C VAL A 209 -12.69 11.27 -0.55
N PHE A 210 -12.76 10.08 -1.14
CA PHE A 210 -13.61 9.77 -2.29
C PHE A 210 -14.72 8.82 -1.84
N GLN A 211 -15.97 9.29 -1.84
CA GLN A 211 -17.15 8.42 -1.73
C GLN A 211 -17.54 7.97 -3.14
N ILE A 212 -17.65 6.66 -3.34
CA ILE A 212 -18.07 6.07 -4.62
C ILE A 212 -19.35 5.26 -4.41
N GLY A 213 -20.36 5.51 -5.25
CA GLY A 213 -21.68 4.89 -5.16
C GLY A 213 -22.77 5.85 -4.68
N SER A 214 -24.02 5.45 -4.85
CA SER A 214 -25.16 6.20 -4.35
C SER A 214 -25.29 6.08 -2.83
N ASP A 215 -25.98 7.02 -2.18
CA ASP A 215 -26.21 6.95 -0.72
C ASP A 215 -27.05 5.74 -0.31
N GLU A 216 -27.80 5.17 -1.26
CA GLU A 216 -28.61 3.97 -1.07
C GLU A 216 -27.77 2.68 -1.12
N ASP A 217 -26.56 2.73 -1.72
CA ASP A 217 -25.67 1.58 -1.93
C ASP A 217 -24.53 1.48 -0.90
N VAL A 218 -24.43 2.43 0.03
CA VAL A 218 -23.32 2.55 1.00
C VAL A 218 -23.78 2.27 2.42
N SER A 219 -22.88 1.73 3.26
CA SER A 219 -23.17 1.50 4.67
C SER A 219 -23.27 2.82 5.45
N GLU A 220 -23.98 2.81 6.58
CA GLU A 220 -24.06 3.96 7.48
C GLU A 220 -22.66 4.41 7.96
N HIS A 221 -21.75 3.45 8.15
CA HIS A 221 -20.36 3.74 8.51
C HIS A 221 -19.65 4.58 7.42
N VAL A 222 -19.88 4.27 6.14
CA VAL A 222 -19.33 5.03 5.01
C VAL A 222 -19.93 6.43 4.93
N LEU A 223 -21.25 6.56 5.11
CA LEU A 223 -21.92 7.87 5.12
C LEU A 223 -21.38 8.75 6.26
N ASN A 224 -21.29 8.20 7.46
CA ASN A 224 -20.74 8.90 8.62
C ASN A 224 -19.26 9.26 8.42
N ALA A 225 -18.46 8.37 7.81
CA ALA A 225 -17.07 8.65 7.46
C ALA A 225 -16.95 9.83 6.47
N PHE A 226 -17.84 9.91 5.49
CA PHE A 226 -17.83 11.01 4.53
C PHE A 226 -18.18 12.35 5.18
N VAL A 227 -19.25 12.38 5.99
CA VAL A 227 -19.64 13.58 6.75
C VAL A 227 -18.51 14.01 7.70
N GLN A 228 -17.92 13.06 8.44
CA GLN A 228 -16.80 13.34 9.32
C GLN A 228 -15.59 13.93 8.56
N ALA A 229 -15.32 13.45 7.33
CA ALA A 229 -14.27 14.03 6.50
C ALA A 229 -14.56 15.49 6.11
N GLN A 230 -15.82 15.84 5.84
CA GLN A 230 -16.24 17.22 5.58
C GLN A 230 -16.06 18.10 6.81
N ASP A 231 -16.50 17.62 7.98
CA ASP A 231 -16.37 18.34 9.25
C ASP A 231 -14.90 18.59 9.64
N MET A 232 -14.02 17.66 9.27
CA MET A 232 -12.57 17.78 9.46
C MET A 232 -11.87 18.63 8.38
N GLY A 233 -12.61 19.26 7.47
CA GLY A 233 -12.09 20.15 6.43
C GLY A 233 -11.27 19.42 5.36
N LYS A 234 -11.54 18.13 5.11
CA LYS A 234 -10.85 17.36 4.07
C LYS A 234 -11.39 17.69 2.68
N THR A 235 -10.57 17.47 1.66
CA THR A 235 -11.04 17.59 0.27
C THR A 235 -11.89 16.37 -0.06
N THR A 236 -13.21 16.53 -0.08
CA THR A 236 -14.15 15.42 -0.31
C THR A 236 -14.70 15.42 -1.73
N HIS A 237 -14.79 14.24 -2.34
CA HIS A 237 -15.37 14.03 -3.66
C HIS A 237 -16.41 12.92 -3.60
N LYS A 238 -17.52 13.10 -4.32
CA LYS A 238 -18.58 12.10 -4.41
C LYS A 238 -18.80 11.71 -5.87
N PHE A 239 -18.77 10.42 -6.14
CA PHE A 239 -19.00 9.84 -7.45
C PHE A 239 -20.22 8.91 -7.37
N GLY A 240 -21.19 9.10 -8.26
CA GLY A 240 -22.32 8.18 -8.38
C GLY A 240 -21.89 6.83 -8.97
N ARG A 241 -22.88 5.98 -9.26
CA ARG A 241 -22.62 4.72 -9.97
C ARG A 241 -22.01 5.00 -11.35
N PRO A 242 -20.82 4.47 -11.68
CA PRO A 242 -20.32 4.54 -13.05
C PRO A 242 -21.34 3.85 -13.97
N GLY A 243 -21.80 4.58 -14.99
CA GLY A 243 -22.70 4.06 -16.02
C GLY A 243 -22.00 3.13 -16.99
#